data_AF-A0AAU5KM37-F1
#
_entry.id   AF-A0AAU5KM37-F1
#
_cell.length_a   1.000
_cell.length_b   1.000
_cell.length_c   1.000
_cell.angle_alpha   90.00
_cell.angle_beta   90.00
_cell.angle_gamma   90.00
#
_symmetry.space_group_name_H-M   'P 1'
#
loop_
_entity.id
_entity.type
_entity.pdbx_description
1 polymer ?
#
loop_
_entity_poly.entity_id
_entity_poly.type
_entity_poly.pdbx_seq_one_letter_code
_entity_poly.pdbx_strand_id
1 'polypeptide(L)' 'MVDDLAAVRATLASHGAVELTSVTGRYLFVRHADGSEVEYVEWTPGISVRVLG' A
#
# COMPACT_ATOMS: atom_id res chain seq x y z
N MET A 1 9.39 -2.31 -6.27
CA MET A 1 8.39 -3.36 -6.48
C MET A 1 8.34 -4.19 -5.20
N VAL A 2 7.17 -4.60 -4.75
CA VAL A 2 7.01 -5.45 -3.56
C VAL A 2 6.55 -6.82 -4.06
N ASP A 3 7.25 -7.87 -3.66
CA ASP A 3 7.05 -9.20 -4.24
C ASP A 3 5.99 -10.02 -3.50
N ASP A 4 5.73 -9.69 -2.23
CA ASP A 4 4.69 -10.31 -1.40
C ASP A 4 3.88 -9.23 -0.67
N LEU A 5 2.76 -8.86 -1.29
CA LEU A 5 1.86 -7.84 -0.75
C LEU A 5 1.12 -8.32 0.51
N ALA A 6 0.87 -9.63 0.65
CA ALA A 6 0.17 -10.17 1.81
C ALA A 6 1.07 -10.11 3.05
N ALA A 7 2.35 -10.47 2.92
CA ALA A 7 3.33 -10.35 3.99
C ALA A 7 3.55 -8.89 4.43
N VAL A 8 3.64 -7.98 3.46
CA VAL A 8 3.75 -6.54 3.77
C VAL A 8 2.52 -6.03 4.49
N ARG A 9 1.30 -6.38 4.05
CA ARG A 9 0.06 -6.00 4.74
C ARG A 9 0.01 -6.48 6.18
N ALA A 10 0.33 -7.76 6.42
CA ALA A 10 0.35 -8.31 7.77
C ALA A 10 1.33 -7.55 8.68
N THR A 11 2.52 -7.22 8.14
CA THR A 11 3.53 -6.43 8.84
C THR A 11 3.03 -5.02 9.14
N LEU A 12 2.43 -4.34 8.17
CA LEU A 12 1.96 -2.97 8.35
C LEU A 12 0.77 -2.91 9.32
N ALA A 13 -0.15 -3.87 9.25
CA ALA A 13 -1.26 -3.99 10.18
C ALA A 13 -0.76 -4.17 11.62
N SER A 14 0.31 -4.95 11.85
CA SER A 14 0.91 -5.08 13.20
C SER A 14 1.53 -3.79 13.73
N HIS A 15 1.80 -2.82 12.85
CA HIS A 15 2.30 -1.48 13.18
C HIS A 15 1.19 -0.41 13.16
N GLY A 16 -0.09 -0.83 13.14
CA GLY A 16 -1.23 0.09 13.20
C GLY A 16 -1.56 0.78 11.88
N ALA A 17 -1.09 0.25 10.75
CA ALA A 17 -1.46 0.79 9.45
C ALA A 17 -2.96 0.68 9.19
N VAL A 18 -3.52 1.69 8.52
CA VAL A 18 -4.92 1.72 8.11
C VAL A 18 -5.03 1.34 6.65
N GLU A 19 -5.82 0.30 6.36
CA GLU A 19 -6.12 -0.14 5.01
C GLU A 19 -7.39 0.55 4.49
N LEU A 20 -7.30 1.11 3.28
CA LEU A 20 -8.39 1.80 2.60
C LEU A 20 -8.51 1.30 1.16
N THR A 21 -9.73 1.31 0.64
CA THR A 21 -10.02 0.87 -0.72
C THR A 21 -10.69 2.00 -1.51
N SER A 22 -10.37 2.11 -2.80
CA SER A 22 -10.96 3.08 -3.72
C SER A 22 -11.15 2.50 -5.12
N VAL A 23 -11.67 3.31 -6.04
CA VAL A 23 -11.83 2.96 -7.46
C VAL A 23 -10.50 2.69 -8.18
N THR A 24 -9.38 3.25 -7.69
CA THR A 24 -8.07 3.07 -8.32
C THR A 24 -7.29 1.88 -7.76
N GLY A 25 -7.77 1.28 -6.66
CA GLY A 25 -7.13 0.16 -6.00
C GLY A 25 -7.17 0.28 -4.48
N ARG A 26 -6.21 -0.37 -3.82
CA ARG A 26 -6.08 -0.39 -2.37
C ARG A 26 -4.83 0.34 -1.93
N TYR A 27 -4.89 0.96 -0.76
CA TYR A 27 -3.73 1.61 -0.18
C TYR A 27 -3.69 1.42 1.33
N LEU A 28 -2.47 1.33 1.88
CA LEU A 28 -2.22 1.28 3.31
C LEU A 28 -1.36 2.47 3.71
N PHE A 29 -1.78 3.20 4.73
CA PHE A 29 -0.98 4.26 5.33
C PHE A 29 -0.30 3.76 6.58
N VAL A 30 1.01 4.01 6.69
CA VAL A 30 1.76 3.81 7.92
C VAL A 30 2.53 5.08 8.26
N ARG A 31 2.52 5.43 9.54
CA ARG A 31 3.42 6.45 10.08
C ARG A 31 4.59 5.76 10.75
N HIS A 32 5.79 6.00 10.22
CA HIS A 32 7.04 5.48 10.77
C HIS A 32 7.43 6.26 12.03
N ALA A 33 8.29 5.64 12.85
CA ALA A 33 8.72 6.20 14.14
C ALA A 33 9.51 7.52 14.00
N ASP A 34 10.12 7.76 12.85
CA ASP A 34 10.78 9.02 12.50
C ASP A 34 9.79 10.14 12.13
N GLY A 35 8.49 9.84 12.11
CA GLY A 35 7.42 10.75 11.75
C GLY A 35 7.06 10.75 10.27
N SER A 36 7.82 10.03 9.43
CA SER A 36 7.56 9.87 7.99
C SER A 36 6.26 9.11 7.75
N GLU A 37 5.51 9.49 6.73
CA GLU A 37 4.32 8.77 6.28
C GLU A 37 4.62 8.06 4.97
N VAL A 38 4.29 6.77 4.92
CA VAL A 38 4.47 5.94 3.72
C VAL A 38 3.12 5.37 3.32
N GLU A 39 2.82 5.48 2.03
CA GLU A 39 1.65 4.88 1.41
C GLU A 39 2.07 3.68 0.57
N TYR A 40 1.48 2.52 0.87
CA TYR A 40 1.66 1.29 0.10
C TYR A 40 0.45 1.11 -0.81
N VAL A 41 0.65 1.23 -2.13
CA VAL A 41 -0.44 1.20 -3.10
C VAL A 41 -0.43 -0.08 -3.91
N GLU A 42 -1.59 -0.75 -3.94
CA GLU A 42 -1.92 -1.79 -4.90
C GLU A 42 -2.91 -1.21 -5.92
N TRP A 43 -2.42 -0.88 -7.11
CA TRP A 43 -3.27 -0.40 -8.20
C TRP A 43 -4.08 -1.53 -8.84
N THR A 44 -5.28 -1.20 -9.30
CA THR A 44 -6.01 -2.09 -10.22
C THR A 44 -5.20 -2.34 -11.50
N PRO A 45 -5.41 -3.47 -12.20
CA PRO A 45 -4.66 -3.77 -13.42
C PRO A 45 -4.70 -2.67 -14.48
N GLY A 46 -5.83 -1.98 -14.63
CA GLY A 46 -5.94 -0.88 -15.60
C GLY A 46 -5.13 0.36 -15.21
N ILE A 47 -5.00 0.63 -13.91
CA ILE A 47 -4.19 1.75 -13.41
C ILE A 47 -2.71 1.39 -13.41
N SER A 48 -2.33 0.17 -13.04
CA SER A 48 -0.93 -0.25 -13.02
C SER A 48 -0.30 -0.19 -14.42
N VAL A 49 -0.99 -0.69 -15.45
CA VAL A 49 -0.54 -0.57 -16.84
C VAL A 49 -0.36 0.89 -17.25
N ARG A 50 -1.32 1.76 -16.89
CA ARG A 50 -1.24 3.18 -17.24
C ARG A 50 -0.08 3.92 -16.56
N VAL A 51 0.25 3.59 -15.32
CA VAL A 51 1.27 4.31 -14.53
C VAL A 51 2.67 3.75 -14.75
N LEU A 52 2.80 2.43 -14.88
CA LEU A 52 4.10 1.76 -14.99
C LEU A 52 4.60 1.60 -16.44
N GLY A 53 3.69 1.65 -17.43
CA GLY A 53 4.03 1.42 -18.85
C GLY A 53 3.88 -0.04 -19.23
#